data_AF-A0A9C8KA23-F1
#
_entry.id   AF-A0A9C8KA23-F1
#
_cell.length_a   1.000
_cell.length_b   1.000
_cell.length_c   1.000
_cell.angle_alpha   90.00
_cell.angle_beta   90.00
_cell.angle_gamma   90.00
#
_symmetry.space_group_name_H-M   'P 1'
#
loop_
_entity.id
_entity.type
_entity.pdbx_description
1 polymer ?
#
loop_
_entity_poly.entity_id
_entity_poly.type
_entity_poly.pdbx_seq_one_letter_code
_entity_poly.pdbx_strand_id
1 'polypeptide(L)'
;WAKCGELGVPVLIHSADPKSFWDPMDRDNERWLELKTHPRRKRTDTDPAPWEQLIEEQHRMFKKHPKTQFINAHMGWYANNLGKLSELMNQIPNMNVGIAAVIAELGRQPRNAREFFIKYQDRILFGKDSWQPEEFPTYFRILETDDEYFPYYKKYHAFWAMYGLNLPDEVLKKVYYKNALKLIPGLDTSLFPED
;
A
#
# COMPACT_ATOMS: atom_id res chain seq x y z
N TRP A 1 18.57 -5.31 -9.73
CA TRP A 1 18.03 -6.06 -8.58
C TRP A 1 19.12 -6.76 -7.78
N ALA A 2 19.83 -7.75 -8.35
CA ALA A 2 20.88 -8.48 -7.61
C ALA A 2 21.92 -7.58 -6.93
N LYS A 3 22.39 -6.53 -7.61
CA LYS A 3 23.32 -5.54 -7.02
C LYS A 3 22.73 -4.80 -5.81
N CYS A 4 21.44 -4.48 -5.83
CA CYS A 4 20.76 -3.89 -4.67
C CYS A 4 20.78 -4.84 -3.47
N GLY A 5 20.55 -6.14 -3.72
CA GLY A 5 20.66 -7.17 -2.67
C GLY A 5 22.08 -7.33 -2.13
N GLU A 6 23.09 -7.26 -3.00
CA GLU A 6 24.51 -7.28 -2.59
C GLU A 6 24.87 -6.08 -1.70
N LEU A 7 24.35 -4.89 -2.02
CA LEU A 7 24.62 -3.65 -1.30
C LEU A 7 23.70 -3.41 -0.09
N GLY A 8 22.71 -4.29 0.15
CA GLY A 8 21.71 -4.08 1.21
C GLY A 8 20.79 -2.88 0.97
N VAL A 9 20.63 -2.43 -0.28
CA VAL A 9 19.77 -1.31 -0.65
C VAL A 9 18.38 -1.83 -1.00
N PRO A 10 17.31 -1.43 -0.30
CA PRO A 10 15.95 -1.85 -0.65
C PRO A 10 15.48 -1.18 -1.95
N VAL A 11 14.48 -1.78 -2.58
CA VAL A 11 13.88 -1.28 -3.83
C VAL A 11 12.41 -0.99 -3.59
N LEU A 12 12.04 0.30 -3.60
CA LEU A 12 10.66 0.71 -3.74
C LEU A 12 10.29 0.72 -5.22
N ILE A 13 9.23 0.01 -5.58
CA ILE A 13 8.79 -0.09 -6.98
C ILE A 13 7.30 0.17 -7.13
N HIS A 14 6.98 0.99 -8.12
CA HIS A 14 5.63 1.18 -8.64
C HIS A 14 5.48 0.33 -9.90
N SER A 15 4.41 -0.44 -9.98
CA SER A 15 4.07 -1.20 -11.19
C SER A 15 2.57 -1.21 -11.36
N ALA A 16 2.12 -0.96 -12.59
CA ALA A 16 0.71 -0.73 -12.91
C ALA A 16 0.06 0.39 -12.06
N ASP A 17 -1.26 0.45 -12.15
CA ASP A 17 -2.17 1.33 -11.40
C ASP A 17 -3.30 0.43 -10.81
N PRO A 18 -4.32 0.95 -10.09
CA PRO A 18 -5.44 0.13 -9.62
C PRO A 18 -6.06 -0.71 -10.76
N LYS A 19 -6.39 -1.98 -10.49
CA LYS A 19 -6.96 -2.88 -11.49
C LYS A 19 -8.22 -2.32 -12.17
N SER A 20 -9.03 -1.56 -11.44
CA SER A 20 -10.23 -0.91 -11.97
C SER A 20 -9.96 0.09 -13.10
N PHE A 21 -8.70 0.50 -13.33
CA PHE A 21 -8.33 1.30 -14.49
C PHE A 21 -8.30 0.49 -15.80
N TRP A 22 -8.14 -0.84 -15.73
CA TRP A 22 -8.27 -1.77 -16.85
C TRP A 22 -9.71 -2.25 -17.04
N ASP A 23 -10.48 -2.37 -15.96
CA ASP A 23 -11.87 -2.83 -16.02
C ASP A 23 -12.78 -1.87 -16.81
N PRO A 24 -13.95 -2.34 -17.31
CA PRO A 24 -14.94 -1.49 -17.98
C PRO A 24 -15.35 -0.30 -17.12
N MET A 25 -15.61 0.86 -17.73
CA MET A 25 -16.08 2.04 -17.00
C MET A 25 -17.61 2.04 -16.95
N ASP A 26 -18.16 1.24 -16.04
CA ASP A 26 -19.60 1.12 -15.80
C ASP A 26 -19.95 1.31 -14.32
N ARG A 27 -21.19 0.98 -13.94
CA ARG A 27 -21.71 1.13 -12.58
C ARG A 27 -21.03 0.21 -11.55
N ASP A 28 -20.37 -0.86 -12.01
CA ASP A 28 -19.75 -1.87 -11.17
C ASP A 28 -18.24 -1.58 -10.96
N ASN A 29 -17.68 -0.60 -11.66
CA ASN A 29 -16.30 -0.14 -11.47
C ASN A 29 -16.18 0.82 -10.28
N GLU A 30 -15.52 0.38 -9.20
CA GLU A 30 -15.34 1.19 -7.97
C GLU A 30 -14.56 2.51 -8.19
N ARG A 31 -13.84 2.65 -9.30
CA ARG A 31 -13.08 3.86 -9.69
C ARG A 31 -13.73 4.64 -10.83
N TRP A 32 -15.01 4.39 -11.16
CA TRP A 32 -15.69 5.07 -12.28
C TRP A 32 -15.63 6.61 -12.15
N LEU A 33 -15.78 7.18 -10.95
CA LEU A 33 -15.76 8.63 -10.75
C LEU A 33 -14.35 9.21 -10.96
N GLU A 34 -13.33 8.47 -10.53
CA GLU A 34 -11.93 8.80 -10.79
C GLU A 34 -11.65 8.81 -12.29
N LEU A 35 -12.08 7.78 -13.01
CA LEU A 35 -11.93 7.71 -14.46
C LEU A 35 -12.75 8.77 -15.20
N LYS A 36 -13.93 9.15 -14.68
CA LYS A 36 -14.75 10.22 -15.25
C LYS A 36 -14.07 11.58 -15.14
N THR A 37 -13.44 11.87 -14.00
CA THR A 37 -12.79 13.15 -13.72
C THR A 37 -11.35 13.20 -14.22
N HIS A 38 -10.69 12.04 -14.37
CA HIS A 38 -9.31 11.88 -14.80
C HIS A 38 -9.20 10.82 -15.91
N PRO A 39 -9.78 11.05 -17.10
CA PRO A 39 -9.93 10.03 -18.15
C PRO A 39 -8.62 9.45 -18.67
N ARG A 40 -7.50 10.20 -18.56
CA ARG A 40 -6.15 9.73 -18.93
C ARG A 40 -5.63 8.58 -18.04
N ARG A 41 -6.31 8.25 -16.95
CA ARG A 41 -5.99 7.10 -16.09
C ARG A 41 -6.54 5.78 -16.60
N LYS A 42 -7.51 5.79 -17.52
CA LYS A 42 -8.02 4.55 -18.13
C LYS A 42 -6.88 3.85 -18.86
N ARG A 43 -6.86 2.52 -18.76
CA ARG A 43 -5.92 1.62 -19.40
C ARG A 43 -6.65 0.58 -20.24
N THR A 44 -5.90 -0.09 -21.11
CA THR A 44 -6.37 -1.23 -21.89
C THR A 44 -5.30 -2.31 -21.86
N ASP A 45 -5.62 -3.51 -22.34
CA ASP A 45 -4.67 -4.62 -22.41
C ASP A 45 -3.47 -4.35 -23.34
N THR A 46 -3.52 -3.27 -24.13
CA THR A 46 -2.42 -2.85 -25.01
C THR A 46 -1.84 -1.49 -24.61
N ASP A 47 -2.30 -0.90 -23.50
CA ASP A 47 -1.82 0.40 -23.01
C ASP A 47 -1.66 0.39 -21.49
N PRO A 48 -0.44 0.12 -20.98
CA PRO A 48 0.76 -0.31 -21.72
C PRO A 48 0.80 -1.83 -22.02
N ALA A 49 0.08 -2.63 -21.23
CA ALA A 49 0.02 -4.09 -21.29
C ALA A 49 -1.17 -4.56 -20.41
N PRO A 50 -1.55 -5.84 -20.42
CA PRO A 50 -2.57 -6.37 -19.51
C PRO A 50 -2.12 -6.21 -18.05
N TRP A 51 -3.06 -5.89 -17.15
CA TRP A 51 -2.76 -5.67 -15.73
C TRP A 51 -2.09 -6.89 -15.09
N GLU A 52 -2.63 -8.08 -15.37
CA GLU A 52 -2.15 -9.35 -14.86
C GLU A 52 -0.71 -9.60 -15.30
N GLN A 53 -0.35 -9.27 -16.55
CA GLN A 53 1.03 -9.40 -17.03
C GLN A 53 1.99 -8.52 -16.20
N LEU A 54 1.66 -7.23 -16.03
CA LEU A 54 2.51 -6.28 -15.29
C LEU A 54 2.75 -6.73 -13.85
N ILE A 55 1.69 -7.17 -13.17
CA ILE A 55 1.74 -7.60 -11.77
C ILE A 55 2.47 -8.94 -11.63
N GLU A 56 2.24 -9.88 -12.53
CA GLU A 56 2.98 -11.15 -12.51
C GLU A 56 4.46 -11.00 -12.82
N GLU A 57 4.83 -10.13 -13.76
CA GLU A 57 6.23 -9.78 -14.05
C GLU A 57 6.93 -9.24 -12.80
N GLN A 58 6.26 -8.34 -12.07
CA GLN A 58 6.76 -7.81 -10.80
C GLN A 58 6.97 -8.92 -9.77
N HIS A 59 5.99 -9.81 -9.58
CA HIS A 59 6.10 -10.91 -8.62
C HIS A 59 7.19 -11.92 -9.00
N ARG A 60 7.33 -12.27 -10.30
CA ARG A 60 8.44 -13.11 -10.78
C ARG A 60 9.78 -12.45 -10.51
N MET A 61 9.88 -11.14 -10.70
CA MET A 61 11.09 -10.37 -10.41
C MET A 61 11.43 -10.43 -8.92
N PHE A 62 10.47 -10.26 -8.01
CA PHE A 62 10.73 -10.38 -6.56
C PHE A 62 11.21 -11.78 -6.18
N LYS A 63 10.53 -12.83 -6.66
CA LYS A 63 10.88 -14.24 -6.40
C LYS A 63 12.28 -14.60 -6.91
N LYS A 64 12.70 -14.04 -8.05
CA LYS A 64 14.02 -14.27 -8.64
C LYS A 64 15.17 -13.64 -7.85
N HIS A 65 14.89 -12.68 -6.96
CA HIS A 65 15.91 -11.93 -6.21
C HIS A 65 15.69 -12.00 -4.70
N PRO A 66 15.77 -13.20 -4.07
CA PRO A 66 15.40 -13.39 -2.66
C PRO A 66 16.31 -12.63 -1.67
N LYS A 67 17.50 -12.20 -2.11
CA LYS A 67 18.43 -11.37 -1.31
C LYS A 67 18.14 -9.86 -1.41
N THR A 68 17.24 -9.43 -2.29
CA THR A 68 16.85 -8.02 -2.44
C THR A 68 15.54 -7.80 -1.73
N GLN A 69 15.50 -6.80 -0.85
CA GLN A 69 14.26 -6.38 -0.21
C GLN A 69 13.48 -5.45 -1.14
N PHE A 70 12.19 -5.76 -1.34
CA PHE A 70 11.30 -4.93 -2.14
C PHE A 70 10.24 -4.27 -1.26
N ILE A 71 9.90 -3.03 -1.57
CA ILE A 71 8.74 -2.31 -1.03
C ILE A 71 7.76 -2.18 -2.21
N ASN A 72 6.75 -3.03 -2.20
CA ASN A 72 5.68 -3.01 -3.20
C ASN A 72 4.75 -1.85 -2.87
N ALA A 73 4.83 -0.79 -3.69
CA ALA A 73 4.06 0.42 -3.46
C ALA A 73 2.56 0.13 -3.49
N HIS A 74 1.78 0.93 -2.77
CA HIS A 74 0.32 0.86 -2.75
C HIS A 74 -0.24 -0.52 -2.40
N MET A 75 0.43 -1.25 -1.49
CA MET A 75 0.06 -2.62 -1.13
C MET A 75 0.01 -3.57 -2.35
N GLY A 76 0.83 -3.31 -3.37
CA GLY A 76 0.81 -4.06 -4.64
C GLY A 76 -0.50 -3.95 -5.41
N TRP A 77 -1.27 -2.88 -5.17
CA TRP A 77 -2.63 -2.69 -5.67
C TRP A 77 -3.64 -3.76 -5.22
N TYR A 78 -3.34 -4.47 -4.12
CA TYR A 78 -4.23 -5.45 -3.50
C TYR A 78 -4.77 -4.99 -2.13
N ALA A 79 -4.75 -3.68 -1.82
CA ALA A 79 -5.34 -3.17 -0.59
C ALA A 79 -6.85 -3.46 -0.50
N ASN A 80 -7.55 -3.54 -1.64
CA ASN A 80 -8.94 -3.99 -1.74
C ASN A 80 -9.13 -5.51 -1.58
N ASN A 81 -8.06 -6.31 -1.69
CA ASN A 81 -8.07 -7.76 -1.57
C ASN A 81 -6.89 -8.26 -0.71
N LEU A 82 -7.00 -8.02 0.59
CA LEU A 82 -5.98 -8.38 1.58
C LEU A 82 -5.76 -9.90 1.68
N GLY A 83 -6.76 -10.72 1.30
CA GLY A 83 -6.61 -12.17 1.20
C GLY A 83 -5.56 -12.55 0.16
N LYS A 84 -5.67 -11.97 -1.05
CA LYS A 84 -4.68 -12.19 -2.10
C LYS A 84 -3.30 -11.65 -1.72
N LEU A 85 -3.25 -10.46 -1.12
CA LEU A 85 -1.99 -9.88 -0.67
C LEU A 85 -1.31 -10.75 0.40
N SER A 86 -2.08 -11.32 1.33
CA SER A 86 -1.60 -12.26 2.34
C SER A 86 -0.95 -13.49 1.69
N GLU A 87 -1.58 -14.10 0.68
CA GLU A 87 -0.98 -15.22 -0.08
C GLU A 87 0.37 -14.82 -0.70
N LEU A 88 0.43 -13.67 -1.37
CA LEU A 88 1.63 -13.19 -2.06
C LEU A 88 2.77 -12.93 -1.07
N MET A 89 2.48 -12.23 0.02
CA MET A 89 3.47 -11.93 1.05
C MET A 89 3.95 -13.19 1.79
N ASN A 90 3.15 -14.25 1.88
CA ASN A 90 3.63 -15.55 2.42
C ASN A 90 4.55 -16.27 1.43
N GLN A 91 4.25 -16.20 0.13
CA GLN A 91 5.06 -16.83 -0.93
C GLN A 91 6.34 -16.06 -1.27
N ILE A 92 6.40 -14.77 -0.95
CA ILE A 92 7.50 -13.87 -1.34
C ILE A 92 8.04 -13.19 -0.06
N PRO A 93 8.92 -13.87 0.71
CA PRO A 93 9.36 -13.38 2.02
C PRO A 93 10.08 -12.02 2.00
N ASN A 94 10.70 -11.67 0.87
CA ASN A 94 11.40 -10.41 0.63
C ASN A 94 10.50 -9.28 0.09
N MET A 95 9.18 -9.47 0.08
CA MET A 95 8.19 -8.43 -0.24
C MET A 95 7.71 -7.75 1.04
N ASN A 96 7.97 -6.45 1.12
CA ASN A 96 7.34 -5.49 2.03
C ASN A 96 6.31 -4.68 1.23
N VAL A 97 5.42 -3.97 1.91
CA VAL A 97 4.37 -3.16 1.29
C VAL A 97 4.32 -1.75 1.88
N GLY A 98 3.95 -0.76 1.06
CA GLY A 98 3.72 0.61 1.51
C GLY A 98 2.25 1.02 1.35
N ILE A 99 1.67 1.68 2.36
CA ILE A 99 0.26 2.06 2.35
C ILE A 99 -0.04 3.25 1.42
N ALA A 100 0.92 4.16 1.21
CA ALA A 100 0.92 5.23 0.21
C ALA A 100 -0.48 5.82 -0.07
N ALA A 101 -0.85 5.99 -1.33
CA ALA A 101 -2.14 6.56 -1.75
C ALA A 101 -3.38 5.64 -1.59
N VAL A 102 -3.28 4.49 -0.89
CA VAL A 102 -4.39 3.50 -0.79
C VAL A 102 -5.04 3.41 0.59
N ILE A 103 -4.85 4.40 1.46
CA ILE A 103 -5.45 4.41 2.81
C ILE A 103 -6.98 4.22 2.80
N ALA A 104 -7.66 4.71 1.76
CA ALA A 104 -9.10 4.57 1.61
C ALA A 104 -9.57 3.11 1.39
N GLU A 105 -8.71 2.26 0.82
CA GLU A 105 -8.98 0.82 0.66
C GLU A 105 -8.87 0.07 1.98
N LEU A 106 -8.02 0.56 2.89
CA LEU A 106 -7.85 -0.02 4.23
C LEU A 106 -9.01 0.42 5.14
N GLY A 107 -9.33 1.72 5.10
CA GLY A 107 -10.37 2.33 5.93
C GLY A 107 -11.79 1.83 5.65
N ARG A 108 -12.04 1.11 4.55
CA ARG A 108 -13.38 0.54 4.26
C ARG A 108 -13.61 -0.87 4.79
N GLN A 109 -12.55 -1.51 5.31
CA GLN A 109 -12.57 -2.91 5.75
C GLN A 109 -11.89 -3.05 7.11
N PRO A 110 -12.30 -2.28 8.14
CA PRO A 110 -11.49 -2.03 9.32
C PRO A 110 -11.05 -3.28 10.07
N ARG A 111 -11.92 -4.28 10.19
CA ARG A 111 -11.61 -5.54 10.90
C ARG A 111 -10.56 -6.37 10.15
N ASN A 112 -10.76 -6.56 8.84
CA ASN A 112 -9.83 -7.32 8.00
C ASN A 112 -8.48 -6.61 7.86
N ALA A 113 -8.49 -5.29 7.68
CA ALA A 113 -7.29 -4.47 7.62
C ALA A 113 -6.53 -4.51 8.97
N ARG A 114 -7.24 -4.39 10.10
CA ARG A 114 -6.64 -4.55 11.43
C ARG A 114 -5.91 -5.89 11.57
N GLU A 115 -6.58 -6.99 11.29
CA GLU A 115 -6.00 -8.34 11.41
C GLU A 115 -4.79 -8.50 10.49
N PHE A 116 -4.88 -8.00 9.26
CA PHE A 116 -3.78 -8.00 8.31
C PHE A 116 -2.56 -7.22 8.82
N PHE A 117 -2.78 -6.01 9.35
CA PHE A 117 -1.72 -5.18 9.89
C PHE A 117 -1.02 -5.82 11.09
N ILE A 118 -1.77 -6.43 12.00
CA ILE A 118 -1.19 -7.16 13.14
C ILE A 118 -0.36 -8.35 12.66
N LYS A 119 -0.89 -9.13 11.70
CA LYS A 119 -0.22 -10.32 11.17
C LYS A 119 1.07 -10.00 10.42
N TYR A 120 1.08 -8.90 9.65
CA TYR A 120 2.20 -8.52 8.78
C TYR A 120 2.95 -7.28 9.25
N GLN A 121 2.83 -6.94 10.53
CA GLN A 121 3.32 -5.71 11.14
C GLN A 121 4.79 -5.40 10.86
N ASP A 122 5.65 -6.40 10.67
CA ASP A 122 7.09 -6.19 10.41
C ASP A 122 7.44 -5.93 8.93
N ARG A 123 6.42 -5.82 8.05
CA ARG A 123 6.58 -5.68 6.59
C ARG A 123 5.70 -4.62 5.95
N ILE A 124 5.03 -3.79 6.75
CA ILE A 124 4.16 -2.72 6.28
C ILE A 124 4.81 -1.37 6.61
N LEU A 125 4.99 -0.52 5.62
CA LEU A 125 5.58 0.81 5.75
C LEU A 125 4.52 1.88 5.56
N PHE A 126 4.64 2.95 6.36
CA PHE A 126 3.89 4.16 6.14
C PHE A 126 4.40 4.90 4.89
N GLY A 127 3.48 5.53 4.16
CA GLY A 127 3.78 6.44 3.07
C GLY A 127 2.50 7.18 2.66
N LYS A 128 2.64 8.34 2.01
CA LYS A 128 1.51 9.17 1.58
C LYS A 128 1.54 9.56 0.08
N ASP A 129 2.66 9.29 -0.59
CA ASP A 129 2.86 9.58 -2.02
C ASP A 129 2.81 11.09 -2.40
N SER A 130 2.78 11.98 -1.40
CA SER A 130 2.81 13.44 -1.57
C SER A 130 3.01 14.12 -0.22
N TRP A 131 3.66 15.29 -0.21
CA TRP A 131 3.76 16.13 0.98
C TRP A 131 2.58 17.11 1.04
N GLN A 132 1.54 16.73 1.79
CA GLN A 132 0.33 17.55 2.06
C GLN A 132 -0.01 17.40 3.54
N PRO A 133 0.59 18.21 4.44
CA PRO A 133 0.46 18.07 5.89
C PRO A 133 -0.98 17.97 6.39
N GLU A 134 -1.91 18.70 5.76
CA GLU A 134 -3.33 18.78 6.14
C GLU A 134 -4.07 17.44 5.93
N GLU A 135 -3.53 16.53 5.13
CA GLU A 135 -4.13 15.22 4.85
C GLU A 135 -3.68 14.13 5.84
N PHE A 136 -2.53 14.29 6.51
CA PHE A 136 -1.99 13.30 7.46
C PHE A 136 -2.93 12.98 8.62
N PRO A 137 -3.69 13.95 9.20
CA PRO A 137 -4.68 13.63 10.23
C PRO A 137 -5.69 12.55 9.81
N THR A 138 -6.03 12.44 8.52
CA THR A 138 -6.91 11.35 8.05
C THR A 138 -6.22 9.98 8.11
N TYR A 139 -4.92 9.91 7.81
CA TYR A 139 -4.16 8.67 7.92
C TYR A 139 -4.07 8.22 9.38
N PHE A 140 -3.71 9.15 10.27
CA PHE A 140 -3.64 8.87 11.71
C PHE A 140 -4.99 8.45 12.25
N ARG A 141 -6.07 9.16 11.89
CA ARG A 141 -7.43 8.76 12.27
C ARG A 141 -7.79 7.35 11.82
N ILE A 142 -7.50 6.99 10.56
CA ILE A 142 -7.77 5.63 10.05
C ILE A 142 -6.92 4.59 10.80
N LEU A 143 -5.65 4.85 11.09
CA LEU A 143 -4.77 3.84 11.69
C LEU A 143 -4.97 3.70 13.21
N GLU A 144 -5.22 4.80 13.93
CA GLU A 144 -5.10 4.88 15.39
C GLU A 144 -6.42 4.72 16.12
N THR A 145 -7.53 5.23 15.55
CA THR A 145 -8.80 5.31 16.29
C THR A 145 -9.69 4.10 16.03
N ASP A 146 -10.71 3.94 16.85
CA ASP A 146 -11.87 3.06 16.61
C ASP A 146 -13.07 3.83 16.03
N ASP A 147 -12.83 5.04 15.49
CA ASP A 147 -13.88 5.87 14.92
C ASP A 147 -14.60 5.17 13.76
N GLU A 148 -15.91 5.28 13.74
CA GLU A 148 -16.72 4.74 12.65
C GLU A 148 -17.29 5.86 11.79
N TYR A 149 -17.51 5.54 10.50
CA TYR A 149 -18.35 6.32 9.60
C TYR A 149 -17.95 7.80 9.47
N PHE A 150 -16.73 8.08 8.98
CA PHE A 150 -16.27 9.44 8.71
C PHE A 150 -15.88 9.68 7.24
N PRO A 151 -15.94 10.93 6.73
CA PRO A 151 -15.69 11.20 5.33
C PRO A 151 -14.21 11.08 4.96
N TYR A 152 -13.94 10.64 3.72
CA TYR A 152 -12.63 10.74 3.11
C TYR A 152 -12.44 12.08 2.39
N TYR A 153 -11.27 12.70 2.56
CA TYR A 153 -11.00 14.02 2.00
C TYR A 153 -10.93 14.01 0.47
N LYS A 154 -10.50 12.90 -0.16
CA LYS A 154 -10.34 12.79 -1.62
C LYS A 154 -11.47 11.98 -2.26
N LYS A 155 -12.61 12.65 -2.45
CA LYS A 155 -13.90 12.05 -2.87
C LYS A 155 -13.90 11.29 -4.20
N TYR A 156 -12.92 11.52 -5.08
CA TYR A 156 -12.84 10.80 -6.36
C TYR A 156 -12.08 9.46 -6.25
N HIS A 157 -11.19 9.30 -5.27
CA HIS A 157 -10.54 8.00 -5.01
C HIS A 157 -11.49 7.03 -4.30
N ALA A 158 -12.36 7.56 -3.44
CA ALA A 158 -13.30 6.79 -2.65
C ALA A 158 -14.51 7.66 -2.31
N PHE A 159 -15.70 7.08 -2.42
CA PHE A 159 -16.99 7.69 -2.05
C PHE A 159 -17.67 6.94 -0.90
N TRP A 160 -16.99 5.98 -0.29
CA TRP A 160 -17.44 5.25 0.90
C TRP A 160 -16.93 5.92 2.18
N ALA A 161 -17.58 5.61 3.29
CA ALA A 161 -17.16 6.07 4.60
C ALA A 161 -15.87 5.34 5.03
N MET A 162 -15.04 6.05 5.77
CA MET A 162 -13.84 5.51 6.41
C MET A 162 -14.16 5.05 7.82
N TYR A 163 -13.37 4.09 8.30
CA TYR A 163 -13.42 3.53 9.63
C TYR A 163 -11.99 3.38 10.16
N GLY A 164 -11.83 3.59 11.46
CA GLY A 164 -10.60 3.41 12.19
C GLY A 164 -10.26 1.92 12.37
N LEU A 165 -8.97 1.61 12.32
CA LEU A 165 -8.42 0.26 12.48
C LEU A 165 -8.07 -0.07 13.94
N ASN A 166 -8.03 0.95 14.80
CA ASN A 166 -7.66 0.88 16.22
C ASN A 166 -6.35 0.10 16.46
N LEU A 167 -5.33 0.31 15.62
CA LEU A 167 -4.10 -0.49 15.65
C LEU A 167 -3.39 -0.37 17.00
N PRO A 168 -2.84 -1.47 17.55
CA PRO A 168 -2.04 -1.39 18.77
C PRO A 168 -0.81 -0.50 18.57
N ASP A 169 -0.37 0.16 19.63
CA ASP A 169 0.82 1.05 19.63
C ASP A 169 2.07 0.35 19.04
N GLU A 170 2.31 -0.91 19.37
CA GLU A 170 3.44 -1.67 18.82
C GLU A 170 3.38 -1.76 17.28
N VAL A 171 2.19 -1.97 16.72
CA VAL A 171 1.99 -2.05 15.26
C VAL A 171 2.14 -0.67 14.64
N LEU A 172 1.59 0.38 15.27
CA LEU A 172 1.72 1.76 14.81
C LEU A 172 3.19 2.18 14.72
N LYS A 173 4.00 1.94 15.77
CA LYS A 173 5.44 2.24 15.77
C LYS A 173 6.18 1.54 14.64
N LYS A 174 5.86 0.26 14.37
CA LYS A 174 6.44 -0.49 13.24
C LYS A 174 6.10 0.13 11.90
N VAL A 175 4.82 0.44 11.68
CA VAL A 175 4.33 1.06 10.45
C VAL A 175 4.95 2.44 10.25
N TYR A 176 4.97 3.28 11.29
CA TYR A 176 5.42 4.66 11.21
C TYR A 176 6.92 4.81 11.04
N TYR A 177 7.74 4.00 11.70
CA TYR A 177 9.19 4.18 11.60
C TYR A 177 10.04 2.93 11.76
N LYS A 178 9.71 1.98 12.66
CA LYS A 178 10.67 0.89 12.95
C LYS A 178 10.95 0.01 11.72
N ASN A 179 9.95 -0.23 10.87
CA ASN A 179 10.16 -0.97 9.62
C ASN A 179 11.04 -0.20 8.64
N ALA A 180 10.85 1.12 8.53
CA ALA A 180 11.69 1.96 7.67
C ALA A 180 13.14 1.99 8.17
N LEU A 181 13.37 2.19 9.47
CA LEU A 181 14.69 2.17 10.09
C LEU A 181 15.42 0.84 9.88
N LYS A 182 14.70 -0.28 9.99
CA LYS A 182 15.27 -1.61 9.75
C LYS A 182 15.63 -1.83 8.27
N LEU A 183 14.82 -1.30 7.35
CA LEU A 183 14.89 -1.65 5.94
C LEU A 183 15.78 -0.71 5.12
N ILE A 184 15.84 0.57 5.49
CA ILE A 184 16.52 1.62 4.73
C ILE A 184 17.85 1.95 5.43
N PRO A 185 19.00 1.61 4.82
CA PRO A 185 20.29 1.90 5.43
C PRO A 185 20.55 3.42 5.51
N GLY A 186 21.17 3.85 6.61
CA GLY A 186 21.63 5.23 6.79
C GLY A 186 20.58 6.22 7.30
N LEU A 187 19.39 5.77 7.70
CA LEU A 187 18.45 6.64 8.42
C LEU A 187 18.99 7.00 9.81
N ASP A 188 18.86 8.28 10.17
CA ASP A 188 19.25 8.78 11.49
C ASP A 188 18.24 8.31 12.55
N THR A 189 18.65 7.36 13.39
CA THR A 189 17.81 6.79 14.44
C THR A 189 17.56 7.78 15.58
N SER A 190 18.37 8.83 15.73
CA SER A 190 18.21 9.83 16.81
C SER A 190 16.98 10.73 16.62
N LEU A 191 16.40 10.74 15.43
CA LEU A 191 15.16 11.46 15.11
C LEU A 191 13.89 10.73 15.58
N PHE A 192 14.03 9.52 16.14
CA PHE A 192 12.91 8.66 16.54
C PHE A 192 13.00 8.28 18.03
N PRO A 193 11.87 7.95 18.69
CA PRO A 193 11.87 7.49 20.07
C PRO A 193 12.67 6.19 20.26
N GLU A 194 13.31 6.03 21.43
CA GLU A 194 14.12 4.86 21.77
C GLU A 194 13.29 3.59 22.11
N ASP A 195 11.97 3.75 22.31
CA ASP A 195 11.04 2.69 22.74
C ASP A 195 10.55 1.77 21.61
#